data_AF-A0A117RK86-F1
#
_entry.id   AF-A0A117RK86-F1
#
_cell.length_a   1.000
_cell.length_b   1.000
_cell.length_c   1.000
_cell.angle_alpha   90.00
_cell.angle_beta   90.00
_cell.angle_gamma   90.00
#
_symmetry.space_group_name_H-M   'P 1'
#
loop_
_entity.id
_entity.type
_entity.pdbx_description
1 polymer ?
#
loop_
_entity_poly.entity_id
_entity_poly.type
_entity_poly.pdbx_seq_one_letter_code
_entity_poly.pdbx_strand_id
1 'polypeptide(L)'
;MAGDITALRAETQIAALHVDSWPPYGSPAWLQLDPRDRRTYAATLEAAELWRRVEDERARLDDLMDNDPEAWWREITDEARRETSRIVRARGAAQIAADIRAKKARAENRPPREVTATTGWPPVAIPGRPGWYRHLVNGQQVDLPTNQVQGNE
;
A
#
# COMPACT_ATOMS: atom_id res chain seq x y z
N MET A 1 -16.25 -7.92 31.35
CA MET A 1 -15.88 -7.53 32.73
C MET A 1 -15.24 -8.67 33.54
N ALA A 2 -15.71 -9.92 33.48
CA ALA A 2 -15.06 -11.04 34.21
C ALA A 2 -13.66 -11.43 33.68
N GLY A 3 -13.47 -11.49 32.36
CA GLY A 3 -12.17 -11.84 31.76
C GLY A 3 -11.04 -10.84 32.03
N ASP A 4 -11.40 -9.58 32.31
CA ASP A 4 -10.47 -8.50 32.65
C ASP A 4 -9.99 -8.64 34.11
N ILE A 5 -10.91 -8.99 35.02
CA ILE A 5 -10.59 -9.27 36.43
C ILE A 5 -9.71 -10.51 36.56
N THR A 6 -9.96 -11.57 35.77
CA THR A 6 -9.14 -12.79 35.79
C THR A 6 -7.73 -12.53 35.29
N ALA A 7 -7.57 -11.78 34.19
CA ALA A 7 -6.26 -11.40 33.67
C ALA A 7 -5.47 -10.57 34.70
N LEU A 8 -6.10 -9.55 35.30
CA LEU A 8 -5.48 -8.72 36.33
C LEU A 8 -5.03 -9.54 37.55
N ARG A 9 -5.82 -10.56 37.94
CA ARG A 9 -5.45 -11.47 39.03
C ARG A 9 -4.22 -12.29 38.68
N ALA A 10 -4.14 -12.85 37.46
CA ALA A 10 -2.99 -13.61 37.01
C ALA A 10 -1.72 -12.74 36.97
N GLU A 11 -1.82 -11.51 36.45
CA GLU A 11 -0.72 -10.54 36.43
C GLU A 11 -0.24 -10.19 37.85
N THR A 12 -1.17 -9.95 38.77
CA THR A 12 -0.84 -9.69 40.18
C THR A 12 -0.14 -10.89 40.82
N GLN A 13 -0.58 -12.11 40.53
CA GLN A 13 0.04 -13.33 41.04
C GLN A 13 1.45 -13.53 40.49
N ILE A 14 1.67 -13.28 39.20
CA ILE A 14 3.00 -13.34 38.58
C ILE A 14 3.93 -12.28 39.20
N ALA A 15 3.45 -11.04 39.38
CA ALA A 15 4.22 -9.98 40.02
C ALA A 15 4.64 -10.34 41.45
N ALA A 16 3.76 -10.99 42.22
CA ALA A 16 4.05 -11.42 43.59
C ALA A 16 5.13 -12.53 43.69
N LEU A 17 5.45 -13.21 42.59
CA LEU A 17 6.51 -14.23 42.56
C LEU A 17 7.92 -13.59 42.56
N HIS A 18 8.02 -12.29 42.25
CA HIS A 18 9.28 -11.57 42.07
C HIS A 18 10.19 -12.23 41.02
N VAL A 19 9.60 -12.58 39.87
CA VAL A 19 10.33 -13.08 38.69
C VAL A 19 10.05 -12.16 37.51
N ASP A 20 11.10 -11.64 36.88
CA ASP A 20 10.98 -10.68 35.77
C ASP A 20 11.00 -11.35 34.40
N SER A 21 11.45 -12.60 34.33
CA SER A 21 11.42 -13.42 33.11
C SER A 21 11.33 -14.90 33.43
N TRP A 22 10.67 -15.65 32.55
CA TRP A 22 10.54 -17.09 32.62
C TRP A 22 10.50 -17.69 31.20
N PRO A 23 10.92 -18.95 31.02
CA PRO A 23 10.78 -19.63 29.73
C PRO A 23 9.30 -19.95 29.44
N PRO A 24 8.89 -20.02 28.16
CA PRO A 24 7.53 -20.43 27.80
C PRO A 24 7.17 -21.80 28.36
N TYR A 25 5.93 -21.95 28.84
CA TYR A 25 5.42 -23.22 29.33
C TYR A 25 5.61 -24.35 28.31
N GLY A 26 6.07 -25.52 28.77
CA GLY A 26 6.31 -26.69 27.93
C GLY A 26 7.56 -26.61 27.03
N SER A 27 8.28 -25.49 27.03
CA SER A 27 9.56 -25.40 26.31
C SER A 27 10.64 -26.27 26.97
N PRO A 28 11.71 -26.67 26.23
CA PRO A 28 12.83 -27.41 26.82
C PRO A 28 13.47 -26.69 28.01
N ALA A 29 13.55 -25.36 27.98
CA ALA A 29 14.09 -24.56 29.08
C ALA A 29 13.17 -24.59 30.32
N TRP A 30 11.85 -24.63 30.12
CA TRP A 30 10.88 -24.78 31.21
C TRP A 30 10.94 -26.18 31.84
N LEU A 31 11.09 -27.23 31.03
CA LEU A 31 11.21 -28.62 31.51
C LEU A 31 12.46 -28.88 32.34
N GLN A 32 13.48 -28.02 32.23
CA GLN A 32 14.71 -28.10 33.01
C GLN A 32 14.61 -27.36 34.35
N LEU A 33 13.54 -26.59 34.60
CA LEU A 33 13.34 -25.91 35.87
C LEU A 33 12.96 -26.90 36.97
N ASP A 34 13.35 -26.58 38.20
CA ASP A 34 12.82 -27.30 39.37
C ASP A 34 11.31 -27.06 39.47
N PRO A 35 10.48 -28.07 39.81
CA PRO A 35 9.05 -27.88 39.99
C PRO A 35 8.65 -26.84 41.04
N ARG A 36 9.54 -26.54 42.00
CA ARG A 36 9.36 -25.48 43.03
C ARG A 36 9.94 -24.13 42.61
N ASP A 37 10.60 -24.04 41.45
CA ASP A 37 11.04 -22.78 40.90
C ASP A 37 9.82 -21.89 40.59
N ARG A 38 9.85 -20.65 41.07
CA ARG A 38 8.75 -19.68 40.86
C ARG A 38 8.51 -19.40 39.38
N ARG A 39 9.54 -19.50 38.54
CA ARG A 39 9.44 -19.36 37.07
C ARG A 39 8.57 -20.45 36.46
N THR A 40 8.54 -21.65 37.04
CA THR A 40 7.66 -22.75 36.61
C THR A 40 6.19 -22.35 36.78
N TYR A 41 5.86 -21.75 37.92
CA TYR A 41 4.50 -21.30 38.22
C TYR A 41 4.10 -20.07 37.37
N ALA A 42 5.00 -19.11 37.19
CA ALA A 42 4.76 -17.95 36.33
C ALA A 42 4.44 -18.36 34.88
N ALA A 43 5.25 -19.24 34.29
CA ALA A 43 5.01 -19.77 32.95
C ALA A 43 3.68 -20.53 32.84
N THR A 44 3.29 -21.26 33.89
CA THR A 44 2.03 -22.00 33.92
C THR A 44 0.82 -21.06 33.95
N LEU A 45 0.88 -20.00 34.77
CA LEU A 45 -0.17 -18.97 34.83
C LEU A 45 -0.31 -18.23 33.49
N GLU A 46 0.81 -17.85 32.88
CA GLU A 46 0.80 -17.20 31.56
C GLU A 46 0.16 -18.11 30.50
N ALA A 47 0.53 -19.40 30.46
CA ALA A 47 -0.05 -20.35 29.53
C ALA A 47 -1.55 -20.58 29.76
N ALA A 48 -1.98 -20.63 31.02
CA ALA A 48 -3.39 -20.74 31.37
C ALA A 48 -4.20 -19.51 30.89
N GLU A 49 -3.67 -18.30 31.06
CA GLU A 49 -4.32 -17.09 30.57
C GLU A 49 -4.33 -17.01 29.04
N LEU A 50 -3.25 -17.41 28.37
CA LEU A 50 -3.21 -17.50 26.92
C LEU A 50 -4.27 -18.49 26.41
N TRP A 51 -4.40 -19.65 27.05
CA TRP A 51 -5.42 -20.63 26.69
C TRP A 51 -6.83 -20.09 26.89
N ARG A 52 -7.10 -19.44 28.03
CA ARG A 52 -8.40 -18.82 28.30
C ARG A 52 -8.75 -17.76 27.25
N ARG A 53 -7.80 -16.91 26.87
CA ARG A 53 -7.99 -15.89 25.82
C ARG A 53 -8.29 -16.53 24.46
N VAL A 54 -7.62 -17.62 24.13
CA VAL A 54 -7.89 -18.38 22.90
C VAL A 54 -9.30 -18.97 22.91
N GLU A 55 -9.75 -19.53 24.04
CA GLU A 55 -11.10 -20.07 24.15
C GLU A 55 -12.17 -18.97 24.13
N ASP A 56 -11.95 -17.83 24.80
CA ASP A 56 -12.83 -16.67 24.73
C ASP A 56 -12.96 -16.15 23.28
N GLU A 57 -11.84 -16.11 22.55
CA GLU A 57 -11.83 -15.68 21.15
C GLU A 57 -12.51 -16.68 20.22
N ARG A 58 -12.31 -17.99 20.45
CA ARG A 58 -13.04 -19.04 19.72
C ARG A 58 -14.53 -18.92 19.95
N ALA A 59 -14.95 -18.80 21.20
CA ALA A 59 -16.37 -18.62 21.54
C ALA A 59 -16.97 -17.36 20.90
N ARG A 60 -16.19 -16.26 20.84
CA ARG A 60 -16.61 -15.04 20.12
C ARG A 60 -16.77 -15.28 18.63
N LEU A 61 -15.83 -16.00 18.00
CA LEU A 61 -15.90 -16.30 16.57
C LEU A 61 -17.03 -17.27 16.24
N ASP A 62 -17.30 -18.25 17.10
CA ASP A 62 -18.43 -19.17 16.98
C ASP A 62 -19.76 -18.41 17.12
N ASP A 63 -19.88 -17.54 18.14
CA ASP A 63 -21.04 -16.66 18.33
C ASP A 63 -21.25 -15.73 17.12
N LEU A 64 -20.15 -15.18 16.58
CA LEU A 64 -20.19 -14.34 15.39
C LEU A 64 -20.62 -15.14 14.16
N MET A 65 -20.14 -16.37 14.00
CA MET A 65 -20.55 -17.25 12.90
C MET A 65 -22.04 -17.60 12.98
N ASP A 66 -22.57 -17.85 14.18
CA ASP A 66 -23.97 -18.25 14.38
C ASP A 66 -24.95 -17.06 14.28
N ASN A 67 -24.56 -15.88 14.79
CA ASN A 67 -25.46 -14.72 14.89
C ASN A 67 -25.23 -13.63 13.83
N ASP A 68 -24.02 -13.51 13.26
CA ASP A 68 -23.69 -12.58 12.17
C ASP A 68 -22.63 -13.17 11.21
N PRO A 69 -23.01 -14.15 10.36
CA PRO A 69 -22.09 -14.82 9.44
C PRO A 69 -21.37 -13.86 8.48
N GLU A 70 -21.97 -12.70 8.16
CA GLU A 70 -21.36 -11.70 7.28
C GLU A 70 -20.25 -10.92 8.00
N ALA A 71 -20.44 -10.55 9.27
CA ALA A 71 -19.37 -10.00 10.09
C ALA A 71 -18.24 -11.01 10.30
N TRP A 72 -18.58 -12.28 10.58
CA TRP A 72 -17.61 -13.36 10.68
C TRP A 72 -16.76 -13.50 9.42
N TRP A 73 -17.41 -13.58 8.25
CA TRP A 73 -16.69 -13.70 6.97
C TRP A 73 -15.80 -12.50 6.70
N ARG A 74 -16.27 -11.28 6.99
CA ARG A 74 -15.46 -10.06 6.83
C ARG A 74 -14.23 -10.10 7.72
N GLU A 75 -14.37 -10.54 8.96
CA GLU A 75 -13.28 -10.58 9.93
C GLU A 75 -12.21 -11.60 9.54
N ILE A 76 -12.60 -12.86 9.26
CA ILE A 76 -11.62 -13.92 8.92
C ILE A 76 -10.93 -13.68 7.57
N THR A 77 -11.56 -12.95 6.65
CA THR A 77 -10.99 -12.66 5.32
C THR A 77 -10.31 -11.30 5.22
N ASP A 78 -10.30 -10.48 6.28
CA ASP A 78 -9.84 -9.10 6.18
C ASP A 78 -8.36 -9.02 5.79
N GLU A 79 -7.50 -9.86 6.38
CA GLU A 79 -6.09 -9.91 6.01
C GLU A 79 -5.88 -10.32 4.55
N ALA A 80 -6.53 -11.40 4.11
CA ALA A 80 -6.48 -11.86 2.72
C ALA A 80 -7.00 -10.80 1.75
N ARG A 81 -8.05 -10.05 2.14
CA ARG A 81 -8.60 -8.94 1.36
C ARG A 81 -7.63 -7.76 1.29
N ARG A 82 -6.98 -7.39 2.39
CA ARG A 82 -5.94 -6.34 2.42
C ARG A 82 -4.78 -6.71 1.51
N GLU A 83 -4.31 -7.95 1.56
CA GLU A 83 -3.21 -8.41 0.72
C GLU A 83 -3.59 -8.44 -0.76
N THR A 84 -4.76 -9.01 -1.09
CA THR A 84 -5.29 -8.98 -2.45
C THR A 84 -5.42 -7.54 -2.98
N SER A 85 -5.89 -6.62 -2.14
CA SER A 85 -6.01 -5.21 -2.49
C SER A 85 -4.66 -4.56 -2.78
N ARG A 86 -3.59 -4.91 -2.04
CA ARG A 86 -2.23 -4.44 -2.30
C ARG A 86 -1.74 -4.93 -3.66
N ILE A 87 -1.89 -6.22 -3.94
CA ILE A 87 -1.47 -6.84 -5.20
C ILE A 87 -2.20 -6.21 -6.40
N VAL A 88 -3.53 -6.07 -6.31
CA VAL A 88 -4.34 -5.46 -7.38
C VAL A 88 -3.92 -4.01 -7.64
N ARG A 89 -3.69 -3.22 -6.58
CA ARG A 89 -3.20 -1.83 -6.72
C ARG A 89 -1.82 -1.77 -7.36
N ALA A 90 -0.89 -2.62 -6.92
CA ALA A 90 0.45 -2.68 -7.50
C ALA A 90 0.40 -3.04 -9.00
N ARG A 91 -0.44 -4.02 -9.36
CA ARG A 91 -0.65 -4.41 -10.77
C ARG A 91 -1.27 -3.27 -11.58
N GLY A 92 -2.28 -2.59 -11.06
CA GLY A 92 -2.91 -1.44 -11.72
C GLY A 92 -1.92 -0.29 -11.95
N ALA A 93 -1.10 0.03 -10.95
CA ALA A 93 -0.05 1.04 -11.08
C ALA A 93 1.00 0.67 -12.14
N ALA A 94 1.42 -0.60 -12.17
CA ALA A 94 2.36 -1.10 -13.17
C ALA A 94 1.78 -0.99 -14.60
N GLN A 95 0.50 -1.33 -14.79
CA GLN A 95 -0.21 -1.20 -16.06
C GLN A 95 -0.24 0.26 -16.53
N ILE A 96 -0.66 1.18 -15.66
CA ILE A 96 -0.72 2.63 -15.97
C ILE A 96 0.67 3.14 -16.34
N ALA A 97 1.71 2.76 -15.59
CA ALA A 97 3.08 3.17 -15.89
C ALA A 97 3.56 2.63 -17.24
N ALA A 98 3.21 1.39 -17.59
CA ALA A 98 3.51 0.82 -18.89
C ALA A 98 2.80 1.57 -20.03
N ASP A 99 1.54 1.93 -19.85
CA ASP A 99 0.78 2.70 -20.83
C ASP A 99 1.34 4.10 -21.03
N ILE A 100 1.76 4.77 -19.95
CA ILE A 100 2.43 6.08 -20.02
C ILE A 100 3.75 5.96 -20.80
N ARG A 101 4.58 4.95 -20.48
CA ARG A 101 5.83 4.70 -21.22
C ARG A 101 5.57 4.43 -22.69
N ALA A 102 4.58 3.60 -23.02
CA ALA A 102 4.20 3.29 -24.39
C ALA A 102 3.69 4.53 -25.14
N LYS A 103 2.87 5.37 -24.52
CA LYS A 103 2.40 6.64 -25.10
C LYS A 103 3.55 7.60 -25.35
N LYS A 104 4.48 7.73 -24.40
CA LYS A 104 5.67 8.58 -24.54
C LYS A 104 6.56 8.11 -25.69
N ALA A 105 6.87 6.81 -25.75
CA ALA A 105 7.67 6.22 -26.83
C ALA A 105 7.00 6.42 -28.21
N ARG A 106 5.67 6.30 -28.31
CA ARG A 106 4.94 6.60 -29.56
C ARG A 106 4.98 8.08 -29.92
N ALA A 107 4.96 8.98 -28.94
CA ALA A 107 5.06 10.41 -29.16
C ALA A 107 6.46 10.82 -29.63
N GLU A 108 7.51 10.25 -29.02
CA GLU A 108 8.91 10.48 -29.39
C GLU A 108 9.23 10.00 -30.82
N ASN A 109 8.62 8.90 -31.26
CA ASN A 109 8.81 8.36 -32.62
C ASN A 109 7.89 8.96 -33.69
N ARG A 110 7.02 9.92 -33.35
CA ARG A 110 6.11 10.53 -34.34
C ARG A 110 6.91 11.51 -35.21
N PRO A 111 6.83 11.42 -36.55
CA PRO A 111 7.49 12.41 -37.40
C PRO A 111 6.95 13.82 -37.08
N PRO A 112 7.79 14.87 -37.14
CA PRO A 112 7.34 16.24 -36.98
C PRO A 112 6.15 16.51 -37.91
N ARG A 113 5.06 17.03 -37.34
CA ARG A 113 3.90 17.41 -38.15
C ARG A 113 4.25 18.65 -38.96
N GLU A 114 3.89 18.64 -40.24
CA GLU A 114 3.92 19.85 -41.03
C GLU A 114 2.91 20.85 -40.45
N VAL A 115 3.41 22.04 -40.14
CA VAL A 115 2.60 23.18 -39.73
C VAL A 115 2.43 24.11 -40.92
N THR A 116 1.27 24.77 -41.01
CA THR A 116 0.93 25.71 -42.07
C THR A 116 0.59 27.04 -41.44
N ALA A 117 1.29 28.11 -41.82
CA ALA A 117 0.94 29.46 -41.41
C ALA A 117 -0.32 29.90 -42.16
N THR A 118 -1.31 30.40 -41.42
CA THR A 118 -2.59 30.87 -41.98
C THR A 118 -2.57 32.40 -42.07
N THR A 119 -3.25 32.98 -43.06
CA THR A 119 -3.31 34.44 -43.23
C THR A 119 -3.82 35.13 -41.97
N GLY A 120 -3.13 36.18 -41.52
CA GLY A 120 -3.48 36.95 -40.32
C GLY A 120 -3.06 36.32 -38.99
N TRP A 121 -2.43 35.14 -39.01
CA TRP A 121 -1.88 34.50 -37.81
C TRP A 121 -0.40 34.82 -37.63
N PRO A 122 0.11 34.85 -36.38
CA PRO A 122 1.53 34.97 -36.12
C PRO A 122 2.31 33.76 -36.67
N PRO A 123 3.63 33.90 -36.89
CA PRO A 123 4.48 32.82 -37.41
C PRO A 123 4.45 31.59 -36.52
N VAL A 124 4.41 30.40 -37.12
CA VAL A 124 4.26 29.14 -36.39
C VAL A 124 5.63 28.50 -36.16
N ALA A 125 6.01 28.24 -34.92
CA ALA A 125 7.26 27.55 -34.61
C ALA A 125 7.28 26.15 -35.23
N ILE A 126 8.39 25.78 -35.89
CA ILE A 126 8.50 24.51 -36.62
C ILE A 126 8.94 23.40 -35.66
N PRO A 127 8.12 22.36 -35.44
CA PRO A 127 8.51 21.23 -34.59
C PRO A 127 9.78 20.56 -35.14
N GLY A 128 10.79 20.35 -34.28
CA GLY A 128 12.07 19.74 -34.66
C GLY A 128 13.11 20.70 -35.24
N ARG A 129 12.79 22.00 -35.41
CA ARG A 129 13.76 23.05 -35.80
C ARG A 129 13.68 24.24 -34.83
N PRO A 130 14.27 24.14 -33.62
CA PRO A 130 14.25 25.23 -32.64
C PRO A 130 14.80 26.54 -33.24
N GLY A 131 14.11 27.65 -33.00
CA GLY A 131 14.47 28.97 -33.55
C GLY A 131 13.97 29.26 -34.96
N TRP A 132 13.35 28.28 -35.64
CA TRP A 132 12.74 28.47 -36.96
C TRP A 132 11.22 28.55 -36.88
N TYR A 133 10.66 29.46 -37.66
CA TYR A 133 9.24 29.75 -37.72
C TYR A 133 8.77 29.73 -39.17
N ARG A 134 7.55 29.25 -39.38
CA ARG A 134 6.87 29.28 -40.67
C ARG A 134 5.98 30.50 -40.76
N HIS A 135 6.19 31.28 -41.81
CA HIS A 135 5.47 32.50 -42.14
C HIS A 135 4.61 32.26 -43.37
N LEU A 136 3.55 33.06 -43.49
CA LEU A 136 2.82 33.21 -44.75
C LEU A 136 3.15 34.59 -45.32
N VAL A 137 4.06 34.65 -46.29
CA VAL A 137 4.51 35.90 -46.94
C VAL A 137 4.00 35.87 -48.38
N ASN A 138 3.24 36.89 -48.80
CA ASN A 138 2.68 36.93 -50.16
C ASN A 138 1.91 35.66 -50.59
N GLY A 139 1.22 35.02 -49.64
CA GLY A 139 0.49 33.77 -49.90
C GLY A 139 1.36 32.50 -49.99
N GLN A 140 2.68 32.61 -49.78
CA GLN A 140 3.61 31.48 -49.79
C GLN A 140 4.10 31.13 -48.37
N GLN A 141 4.31 29.84 -48.12
CA GLN A 141 4.88 29.35 -46.87
C GLN A 141 6.40 29.53 -46.89
N VAL A 142 6.95 30.31 -45.97
CA VAL A 142 8.39 30.61 -45.89
C VAL A 142 8.91 30.31 -44.49
N ASP A 143 10.02 29.58 -44.39
CA ASP A 143 10.70 29.27 -43.12
C ASP A 143 11.77 30.32 -42.84
N LEU A 144 11.64 31.05 -41.72
CA LEU A 144 12.58 32.09 -41.32
C LEU A 144 13.05 31.89 -39.86
N PRO A 145 14.31 32.21 -39.52
CA PRO A 145 14.84 32.12 -38.16
C PRO A 145 14.42 33.34 -37.30
N THR A 146 13.16 33.77 -37.40
CA THR A 146 12.61 34.91 -36.64
C THR A 146 11.11 34.71 -36.39
N ASN A 147 10.65 35.19 -35.24
CA ASN A 147 9.24 35.18 -34.85
C ASN A 147 8.51 36.50 -35.22
N GLN A 148 9.17 37.43 -35.91
CA GLN A 148 8.54 38.70 -36.27
C GLN A 148 7.70 38.56 -37.54
N VAL A 149 6.43 38.95 -37.47
CA VAL A 149 5.52 38.99 -38.62
C VAL A 149 6.17 39.86 -39.71
N GLN A 150 6.46 39.25 -40.86
CA GLN A 150 6.91 40.01 -42.02
C GLN A 150 5.66 40.57 -42.70
N GLY A 151 5.39 41.86 -42.46
CA GLY A 151 4.26 42.56 -43.07
C GLY A 151 4.44 42.63 -44.58
N ASN A 152 3.42 42.18 -45.30
CA ASN A 152 3.20 42.62 -46.67
C ASN A 152 2.80 44.11 -46.63
N GLU A 153 3.62 44.99 -47.20
CA GLU A 153 3.12 46.20 -47.85
C GLU A 153 2.49 45.84 -49.20
#